data_AF-A0A5Q4FU10-F1
#
_entry.id   AF-A0A5Q4FU10-F1
#
_cell.length_a   1.000
_cell.length_b   1.000
_cell.length_c   1.000
_cell.angle_alpha   90.00
_cell.angle_beta   90.00
_cell.angle_gamma   90.00
#
_symmetry.space_group_name_H-M   'P 1'
#
loop_
_entity.id
_entity.type
_entity.pdbx_description
1 polymer ?
#
loop_
_entity_poly.entity_id
_entity_poly.type
_entity_poly.pdbx_seq_one_letter_code
_entity_poly.pdbx_strand_id
1 'polypeptide(L)'
;MPVPDRRIGRDVEVQVTAPRIPCKVFSNLLDIPDPVARFLSAGRPGADLRALTPGHIEAGDRVEVLERPAHDVTVADVLRIHTRDQHEADRLLVLDDRGERARAWAQEYTTPR
;
A
#
# COMPACT_ATOMS: atom_id res chain seq x y z
N MET A 1 -2.50 -8.47 -4.24
CA MET A 1 -1.79 -8.65 -2.96
C MET A 1 -2.70 -9.49 -2.08
N PRO A 2 -2.23 -10.01 -0.95
CA PRO A 2 -2.76 -9.36 0.23
C PRO A 2 -1.67 -9.00 1.22
N VAL A 3 -1.58 -7.70 1.45
CA VAL A 3 -1.31 -7.20 2.79
C VAL A 3 -2.53 -7.54 3.66
N PRO A 4 -2.35 -7.68 4.98
CA PRO A 4 -3.20 -8.52 5.82
C PRO A 4 -4.68 -8.09 5.79
N ASP A 5 -5.59 -9.05 5.61
CA ASP A 5 -7.04 -8.82 5.59
C ASP A 5 -7.55 -8.32 6.94
N ARG A 6 -8.63 -7.54 6.90
CA ARG A 6 -9.22 -6.88 8.06
C ARG A 6 -10.72 -7.06 8.08
N ARG A 7 -11.27 -7.15 9.28
CA ARG A 7 -12.69 -6.94 9.54
C ARG A 7 -12.88 -5.60 10.23
N ILE A 8 -13.90 -4.86 9.81
CA ILE A 8 -14.36 -3.62 10.44
C ILE A 8 -15.77 -3.88 10.94
N GLY A 9 -16.02 -3.60 12.22
CA GLY A 9 -17.32 -3.86 12.82
C GLY A 9 -17.65 -5.36 12.82
N ARG A 10 -18.88 -5.71 12.48
CA ARG A 10 -19.38 -7.09 12.63
C ARG A 10 -19.09 -7.99 11.42
N ASP A 11 -19.22 -7.46 10.21
CA ASP A 11 -19.33 -8.24 8.97
C ASP A 11 -18.61 -7.65 7.77
N VAL A 12 -18.08 -6.41 7.86
CA VAL A 12 -17.37 -5.79 6.74
C VAL A 12 -15.94 -6.30 6.67
N GLU A 13 -15.63 -7.01 5.59
CA GLU A 13 -14.29 -7.52 5.30
C GLU A 13 -13.62 -6.67 4.23
N VAL A 14 -12.40 -6.25 4.52
CA VAL A 14 -11.59 -5.42 3.64
C VAL A 14 -10.18 -5.95 3.53
N GLN A 15 -9.58 -5.71 2.38
CA GLN A 15 -8.21 -6.09 2.07
C GLN A 15 -7.39 -4.84 1.77
N VAL A 16 -6.17 -4.79 2.29
CA VAL A 16 -5.22 -3.73 1.91
C VAL A 16 -4.73 -3.98 0.50
N THR A 17 -4.72 -2.94 -0.34
CA THR A 17 -4.35 -3.07 -1.75
C THR A 17 -3.12 -2.27 -2.16
N ALA A 18 -2.92 -1.09 -1.58
CA ALA A 18 -1.82 -0.20 -1.93
C ALA A 18 -1.52 0.84 -0.83
N PRO A 19 -0.31 1.41 -0.80
CA PRO A 19 -0.08 2.68 -0.09
C PRO A 19 -0.81 3.81 -0.79
N ARG A 20 -1.21 4.84 -0.03
CA ARG A 20 -1.62 6.09 -0.65
C ARG A 20 -0.41 6.78 -1.28
N ILE A 21 -0.46 7.00 -2.60
CA ILE A 21 0.56 7.77 -3.32
C ILE A 21 0.20 9.26 -3.28
N PRO A 22 1.10 10.14 -2.79
CA PRO A 22 0.83 11.57 -2.72
C PRO A 22 0.69 12.14 -4.14
N CYS A 23 -0.34 12.97 -4.35
CA CYS A 23 -0.65 13.54 -5.67
C CYS A 23 -0.62 15.08 -5.66
N LYS A 24 -0.82 15.68 -6.83
CA LYS A 24 -0.89 17.14 -6.98
C LYS A 24 -1.99 17.76 -6.12
N VAL A 25 -3.16 17.11 -6.00
CA VAL A 25 -4.26 17.58 -5.14
C VAL A 25 -3.84 17.63 -3.67
N PHE A 26 -3.18 16.57 -3.18
CA PHE A 26 -2.63 16.54 -1.82
C PHE A 26 -1.63 17.68 -1.59
N SER A 27 -0.76 17.93 -2.57
CA SER A 27 0.25 18.99 -2.48
C SER A 27 -0.38 20.38 -2.40
N ASN A 28 -1.42 20.62 -3.19
CA ASN A 28 -2.14 21.90 -3.22
C ASN A 28 -2.96 22.17 -1.96
N LEU A 29 -3.37 21.12 -1.23
CA LEU A 29 -4.20 21.26 -0.03
C LEU A 29 -3.41 21.75 1.18
N LEU A 30 -2.14 21.37 1.31
CA LEU A 30 -1.39 21.52 2.56
C LEU A 30 -0.72 22.88 2.74
N ASP A 31 -0.64 23.72 1.71
CA ASP A 31 -0.01 25.07 1.74
C ASP A 31 1.32 25.13 2.53
N ILE A 32 2.15 24.11 2.35
CA ILE A 32 3.49 24.01 2.95
C ILE A 32 4.54 23.75 1.86
N PRO A 33 5.82 24.08 2.11
CA PRO A 33 6.90 23.72 1.21
C PRO A 33 7.11 22.20 1.09
N ASP A 34 7.22 21.72 -0.14
CA ASP A 34 7.58 20.33 -0.50
C ASP A 34 6.76 19.23 0.21
N PRO A 35 5.42 19.28 0.19
CA PRO A 35 4.58 18.35 0.92
C PRO A 35 4.78 16.89 0.47
N VAL A 36 5.06 16.68 -0.83
CA VAL A 36 5.39 15.35 -1.38
C VAL A 36 6.68 14.81 -0.78
N ALA A 37 7.75 15.61 -0.77
CA ALA A 37 9.04 15.17 -0.24
C ALA A 37 8.94 14.84 1.25
N ARG A 38 8.21 15.67 2.02
CA ARG A 38 7.91 15.43 3.43
C ARG A 38 7.10 14.14 3.63
N PHE A 39 6.06 13.92 2.83
CA PHE A 39 5.25 12.70 2.89
C PHE A 39 6.09 11.43 2.63
N LEU A 40 6.88 11.45 1.55
CA LEU A 40 7.77 10.34 1.20
C LEU A 40 8.87 10.14 2.26
N SER A 41 9.36 11.22 2.88
CA SER A 41 10.35 11.12 3.96
C SER A 41 9.75 10.56 5.24
N ALA A 42 8.48 10.86 5.53
CA ALA A 42 7.80 10.34 6.71
C ALA A 42 7.51 8.84 6.59
N GLY A 43 7.32 8.31 5.37
CA GLY A 43 7.12 6.88 5.15
C GLY A 43 5.83 6.32 5.77
N ARG A 44 4.84 7.17 6.03
CA ARG A 44 3.58 6.82 6.70
C ARG A 44 2.38 7.07 5.77
N PRO A 45 2.24 6.32 4.65
CA PRO A 45 1.25 6.64 3.62
C PRO A 45 -0.21 6.38 4.00
N GLY A 46 -0.46 5.59 5.06
CA GLY A 46 -1.76 4.94 5.19
C GLY A 46 -1.94 3.85 4.15
N ALA A 47 -3.16 3.34 4.00
CA ALA A 47 -3.48 2.18 3.17
C ALA A 47 -4.82 2.37 2.46
N ASP A 48 -4.84 2.09 1.16
CA ASP A 48 -6.08 1.94 0.40
C ASP A 48 -6.64 0.53 0.61
N LEU A 49 -7.97 0.44 0.70
CA LEU A 49 -8.71 -0.78 1.04
C LEU A 49 -9.71 -1.14 -0.06
N ARG A 50 -9.82 -2.43 -0.37
CA ARG A 50 -10.89 -3.00 -1.18
C ARG A 50 -11.89 -3.70 -0.26
N ALA A 51 -13.19 -3.44 -0.45
CA ALA A 51 -14.23 -4.24 0.19
C ALA A 51 -14.30 -5.63 -0.46
N LEU A 52 -14.11 -6.66 0.37
CA LEU A 52 -14.38 -8.06 0.02
C LEU A 52 -15.84 -8.39 0.32
N THR A 53 -16.30 -7.98 1.51
CA THR A 53 -17.69 -8.10 1.95
C THR A 53 -18.22 -6.72 2.31
N PRO A 54 -19.11 -6.11 1.49
CA PRO A 54 -19.74 -4.83 1.79
C PRO A 54 -20.70 -4.92 2.98
N GLY A 55 -20.86 -3.83 3.71
CA GLY A 55 -21.80 -3.73 4.83
C GLY A 55 -21.77 -2.34 5.46
N HIS A 56 -22.26 -2.23 6.69
CA HIS A 56 -22.33 -0.97 7.43
C HIS A 56 -21.19 -0.87 8.44
N ILE A 57 -20.61 0.32 8.55
CA ILE A 57 -19.60 0.66 9.56
C ILE A 57 -20.01 1.93 10.27
N GLU A 58 -19.63 2.04 11.54
CA GLU A 58 -19.88 3.20 12.38
C GLU A 58 -18.60 3.64 13.10
N ALA A 59 -18.59 4.90 13.54
CA ALA A 59 -17.47 5.42 14.32
C ALA A 59 -17.34 4.65 15.65
N GLY A 60 -16.15 4.13 15.92
CA GLY A 60 -15.89 3.29 17.08
C GLY A 60 -15.86 1.79 16.80
N ASP A 61 -16.22 1.37 15.58
CA ASP A 61 -16.08 -0.03 15.17
C ASP A 61 -14.64 -0.52 15.29
N ARG A 62 -14.49 -1.72 15.84
CA ARG A 62 -13.18 -2.35 15.98
C ARG A 62 -12.66 -2.79 14.62
N VAL A 63 -11.38 -2.56 14.40
CA VAL A 63 -10.63 -3.12 13.27
C VAL A 63 -9.86 -4.34 13.77
N GLU A 64 -10.14 -5.50 13.19
CA GLU A 64 -9.51 -6.77 13.55
C GLU A 64 -8.69 -7.31 12.39
N VAL A 65 -7.52 -7.87 12.70
CA VAL A 65 -6.69 -8.58 11.72
C VAL A 65 -7.22 -10.00 11.59
N LEU A 66 -7.70 -10.37 10.40
CA LEU A 66 -8.19 -11.72 10.13
C LEU A 66 -7.04 -12.64 9.74
N GLU A 67 -6.17 -12.16 8.85
CA GLU A 67 -5.06 -12.94 8.32
C GLU A 67 -3.82 -12.05 8.19
N ARG A 68 -2.63 -12.64 8.34
CA ARG A 68 -1.36 -12.01 8.00
C ARG A 68 -0.64 -12.83 6.92
N PRO A 69 -0.20 -12.20 5.82
CA PRO A 69 0.55 -12.92 4.80
C PRO A 69 1.88 -13.42 5.36
N ALA A 70 2.43 -14.46 4.73
CA ALA A 70 3.69 -15.07 5.15
C ALA A 70 4.94 -14.19 4.89
N HIS A 71 4.84 -13.22 3.98
CA HIS A 71 5.94 -12.32 3.65
C HIS A 71 6.05 -11.15 4.65
N ASP A 72 7.22 -10.51 4.69
CA ASP A 72 7.51 -9.39 5.58
C ASP A 72 7.22 -8.00 4.96
N VAL A 73 6.86 -7.95 3.67
CA VAL A 73 6.65 -6.70 2.94
C VAL A 73 5.51 -5.88 3.54
N THR A 74 5.81 -4.64 3.92
CA THR A 74 4.84 -3.69 4.49
C THR A 74 4.33 -2.69 3.45
N VAL A 75 3.24 -1.98 3.79
CA VAL A 75 2.71 -0.88 2.95
C VAL A 75 3.76 0.24 2.77
N ALA A 76 4.60 0.49 3.78
CA ALA A 76 5.68 1.46 3.70
C ALA A 76 6.79 1.00 2.74
N ASP A 77 7.11 -0.29 2.71
CA ASP A 77 8.05 -0.86 1.73
C ASP A 77 7.55 -0.67 0.31
N VAL A 78 6.26 -0.93 0.06
CA VAL A 78 5.67 -0.73 -1.26
C VAL A 78 5.83 0.73 -1.72
N LEU A 79 5.58 1.71 -0.85
CA LEU A 79 5.77 3.13 -1.18
C LEU A 79 7.25 3.43 -1.47
N ARG A 80 8.15 3.00 -0.57
CA ARG A 80 9.59 3.25 -0.66
C ARG A 80 10.17 2.70 -1.95
N ILE A 81 9.85 1.45 -2.27
CA ILE A 81 10.37 0.74 -3.45
C ILE A 81 9.85 1.37 -4.75
N HIS A 82 8.59 1.81 -4.81
CA HIS A 82 8.08 2.48 -6.02
C HIS A 82 8.68 3.87 -6.25
N THR A 83 9.12 4.57 -5.20
CA THR A 83 9.45 6.00 -5.27
C THR A 83 10.93 6.32 -5.16
N ARG A 84 11.73 5.49 -4.48
CA ARG A 84 13.15 5.74 -4.21
C ARG A 84 14.02 4.52 -4.46
N ASP A 85 13.60 3.36 -3.95
CA ASP A 85 14.45 2.17 -3.89
C ASP A 85 14.01 1.13 -4.93
N GLN A 86 13.88 1.56 -6.19
CA GLN A 86 13.35 0.71 -7.27
C GLN A 86 14.22 -0.53 -7.55
N HIS A 87 15.50 -0.48 -7.19
CA HIS A 87 16.42 -1.62 -7.24
C HIS A 87 16.00 -2.79 -6.32
N GLU A 88 15.08 -2.58 -5.37
CA GLU A 88 14.49 -3.64 -4.55
C GLU A 88 13.17 -4.18 -5.12
N ALA A 89 12.81 -3.88 -6.38
CA ALA A 89 11.51 -4.20 -6.96
C ALA A 89 11.12 -5.69 -6.86
N ASP A 90 12.10 -6.61 -6.92
CA ASP A 90 11.88 -8.05 -6.77
C ASP A 90 11.25 -8.43 -5.43
N ARG A 91 11.50 -7.66 -4.36
CA ARG A 91 10.84 -7.89 -3.05
C ARG A 91 9.33 -7.79 -3.15
N LEU A 92 8.80 -7.03 -4.11
CA LEU A 92 7.35 -6.87 -4.28
C LEU A 92 6.70 -8.04 -5.05
N LEU A 93 7.49 -8.98 -5.58
CA LEU A 93 6.97 -10.14 -6.31
C LEU A 93 6.32 -11.20 -5.42
N VAL A 94 6.63 -11.18 -4.11
CA VAL A 94 6.00 -12.05 -3.10
C VAL A 94 4.55 -11.65 -2.81
N LEU A 95 4.13 -10.46 -3.25
CA LEU A 95 2.78 -9.98 -3.07
C LEU A 95 1.90 -10.67 -4.13
N ASP A 96 0.82 -11.33 -3.70
CA ASP A 96 -0.08 -12.01 -4.64
C ASP A 96 -0.73 -11.03 -5.62
N ASP A 97 -1.40 -11.51 -6.68
CA ASP A 97 -2.21 -10.69 -7.61
C ASP A 97 -1.49 -9.50 -8.28
N ARG A 98 -0.16 -9.58 -8.43
CA ARG A 98 0.66 -8.52 -9.06
C ARG A 98 0.64 -8.57 -10.60
N GLY A 99 0.09 -9.63 -11.19
CA GLY A 99 -0.06 -9.79 -12.65
C GLY A 99 1.26 -9.68 -13.43
N GLU A 100 1.18 -9.76 -14.76
CA GLU A 100 2.38 -9.68 -15.62
C GLU A 100 3.03 -8.30 -15.61
N ARG A 101 2.22 -7.25 -15.48
CA ARG A 101 2.70 -5.86 -15.52
C ARG A 101 3.65 -5.53 -14.36
N ALA A 102 3.39 -6.03 -13.15
CA ALA A 102 4.31 -5.80 -12.05
C ALA A 102 5.58 -6.65 -12.13
N ARG A 103 5.49 -7.85 -12.75
CA ARG A 103 6.67 -8.68 -13.01
C ARG A 103 7.60 -8.02 -14.02
N ALA A 104 7.04 -7.51 -15.11
CA ALA A 104 7.79 -6.75 -16.12
C ALA A 104 8.43 -5.49 -15.52
N TRP A 105 7.68 -4.75 -14.70
CA TRP A 105 8.22 -3.62 -13.96
C TRP A 105 9.37 -4.06 -13.05
N ALA A 106 9.22 -5.12 -12.26
CA ALA A 106 10.30 -5.55 -11.37
C ALA A 106 11.59 -5.86 -12.13
N GLN A 107 11.49 -6.65 -13.20
CA GLN A 107 12.63 -7.03 -14.07
C GLN A 107 13.34 -5.81 -14.67
N GLU A 108 12.60 -4.76 -15.06
CA GLU A 108 13.17 -3.52 -15.59
C GLU A 108 14.11 -2.85 -14.58
N TYR A 109 13.76 -2.86 -13.30
CA TYR A 109 14.49 -2.14 -12.25
C TYR A 109 15.49 -2.99 -11.46
N THR A 110 15.46 -4.33 -11.58
CA THR A 110 16.46 -5.23 -10.97
C THR A 110 17.54 -5.74 -11.93
N THR A 111 17.39 -5.55 -13.25
CA THR A 111 18.44 -5.92 -14.22
C THR A 111 19.59 -4.90 -14.18
N PRO A 112 20.86 -5.33 -13.99
CA PRO A 112 22.00 -4.43 -14.05
C PRO A 112 22.11 -3.79 -15.43
N ARG A 113 22.28 -2.47 -15.47
CA ARG A 113 22.46 -1.70 -16.71
C ARG A 113 23.84 -1.84 -17.33
#